data_AF-A0A7C3R5I9-F1
#
_entry.id   AF-A0A7C3R5I9-F1
#
_cell.length_a   1.000
_cell.length_b   1.000
_cell.length_c   1.000
_cell.angle_alpha   90.00
_cell.angle_beta   90.00
_cell.angle_gamma   90.00
#
_symmetry.space_group_name_H-M   'P 1'
#
loop_
_entity.id
_entity.type
_entity.pdbx_description
1 polymer ?
#
loop_
_entity_poly.entity_id
_entity_poly.type
_entity_poly.pdbx_seq_one_letter_code
_entity_poly.pdbx_strand_id
1 'polypeptide(L)'
;MPGRLAIFKDKDFIKDSNQLIQNNFIGKISHNFNIPPTLPIAALLNNGNYLYTHFGYLPPWAKTKNDFHINAKSESIFEKQTFRDAFKSRRC
;
A
#
# COMPACT_ATOMS: atom_id res chain seq x y z
N MET A 1 -10.94 -8.31 -10.47
CA MET A 1 -9.83 -7.62 -9.79
C MET A 1 -10.32 -7.21 -8.41
N PRO A 2 -9.55 -7.45 -7.33
CA PRO A 2 -9.96 -7.04 -5.99
C PRO A 2 -10.03 -5.51 -5.89
N GLY A 3 -11.00 -5.00 -5.13
CA GLY A 3 -11.23 -3.56 -5.00
C GLY A 3 -11.85 -3.15 -3.67
N ARG A 4 -11.97 -4.07 -2.70
CA ARG A 4 -12.41 -3.82 -1.34
C ARG A 4 -11.52 -4.60 -0.38
N LEU A 5 -11.21 -4.01 0.76
CA LEU A 5 -10.41 -4.62 1.81
C LEU A 5 -11.13 -4.53 3.17
N ALA A 6 -10.79 -5.44 4.06
CA ALA A 6 -11.16 -5.39 5.46
C ALA A 6 -9.88 -5.35 6.31
N ILE A 7 -9.70 -4.29 7.08
CA ILE A 7 -8.59 -4.13 8.02
C ILE A 7 -9.19 -3.75 9.37
N PHE A 8 -9.06 -4.65 10.33
CA PHE A 8 -9.62 -4.47 11.67
C PHE A 8 -8.64 -4.84 12.79
N LYS A 9 -7.53 -5.49 12.44
CA LYS A 9 -6.45 -5.85 13.35
C LYS A 9 -5.13 -5.89 12.58
N ASP A 10 -4.06 -5.54 13.27
CA ASP A 10 -2.69 -5.60 12.75
C ASP A 10 -1.70 -6.23 13.73
N LYS A 11 -2.17 -6.72 14.90
CA LYS A 11 -1.31 -7.34 15.92
C LYS A 11 -0.49 -8.51 15.38
N ASP A 12 -1.14 -9.40 14.61
CA ASP A 12 -0.49 -10.57 14.01
C ASP A 12 0.56 -10.13 12.98
N PHE A 13 0.19 -9.16 12.13
CA PHE A 13 1.10 -8.56 11.15
C PHE A 13 2.33 -7.93 11.81
N ILE A 14 2.13 -7.08 12.82
CA ILE A 14 3.23 -6.42 13.55
C ILE A 14 4.16 -7.46 14.17
N LYS A 15 3.62 -8.54 14.73
CA LYS A 15 4.41 -9.63 15.30
C LYS A 15 5.26 -10.32 14.24
N ASP A 16 4.67 -10.65 13.10
CA ASP A 16 5.35 -11.36 12.00
C ASP A 16 6.40 -10.48 11.30
N SER A 17 6.14 -9.17 11.18
CA SER A 17 7.02 -8.22 10.51
C SER A 17 7.92 -7.41 11.45
N ASN A 18 8.03 -7.79 12.74
CA ASN A 18 8.70 -6.98 13.76
C ASN A 18 10.16 -6.66 13.41
N GLN A 19 10.87 -7.57 12.73
CA GLN A 19 12.26 -7.35 12.30
C GLN A 19 12.39 -6.35 11.13
N LEU A 20 11.30 -6.10 10.40
CA LEU A 20 11.26 -5.19 9.27
C LEU A 20 10.78 -3.79 9.65
N ILE A 21 9.97 -3.69 10.72
CA ILE A 21 9.46 -2.41 11.21
C ILE A 21 10.57 -1.68 11.97
N GLN A 22 11.01 -0.55 11.41
CA GLN A 22 11.91 0.39 12.09
C GLN A 22 11.11 1.46 12.83
N ASN A 23 10.05 1.98 12.20
CA ASN A 23 9.21 3.03 12.76
C ASN A 23 7.73 2.67 12.61
N ASN A 24 6.99 2.69 13.72
CA ASN A 24 5.54 2.44 13.72
C ASN A 24 4.77 3.75 13.95
N PHE A 25 4.07 4.23 12.92
CA PHE A 25 3.28 5.46 12.95
C PHE A 25 1.76 5.23 12.99
N ILE A 26 1.29 3.97 12.96
CA ILE A 26 -0.14 3.64 12.92
C ILE A 26 -0.80 3.81 14.29
N GLY A 27 -0.06 3.56 15.38
CA GLY A 27 -0.61 3.56 16.73
C GLY A 27 -1.68 2.48 16.91
N LYS A 28 -2.96 2.87 16.96
CA LYS A 28 -4.11 1.96 17.04
C LYS A 28 -4.87 1.98 15.71
N ILE A 29 -5.00 0.81 15.07
CA ILE A 29 -5.74 0.70 13.81
C ILE A 29 -7.25 0.85 14.04
N SER A 30 -7.92 1.58 13.13
CA SER A 30 -9.38 1.68 13.12
C SER A 30 -9.99 0.44 12.46
N HIS A 31 -11.10 -0.06 13.01
CA HIS A 31 -11.78 -1.21 12.44
C HIS A 31 -12.59 -0.80 11.23
N ASN A 32 -12.26 -1.32 10.05
CA ASN A 32 -13.00 -1.08 8.83
C ASN A 32 -13.13 -2.37 8.02
N PHE A 33 -14.37 -2.82 7.83
CA PHE A 33 -14.70 -4.07 7.14
C PHE A 33 -15.01 -3.86 5.64
N ASN A 34 -14.95 -2.62 5.13
CA ASN A 34 -15.31 -2.29 3.76
C ASN A 34 -14.56 -1.06 3.22
N ILE A 35 -13.24 -1.12 3.13
CA ILE A 35 -12.38 -0.04 2.64
C ILE A 35 -12.44 0.00 1.10
N PRO A 36 -13.01 1.07 0.47
CA PRO A 36 -12.88 1.31 -0.97
C PRO A 36 -11.50 1.85 -1.34
N PRO A 37 -11.16 1.87 -2.64
CA PRO A 37 -10.05 2.67 -3.13
C PRO A 37 -10.19 4.12 -2.69
N THR A 38 -9.07 4.84 -2.62
CA THR A 38 -8.91 6.21 -2.10
C THR A 38 -8.87 6.37 -0.58
N LEU A 39 -9.45 5.44 0.19
CA LEU A 39 -9.27 5.47 1.64
C LEU A 39 -7.85 5.05 2.04
N PRO A 40 -7.34 5.57 3.18
CA PRO A 40 -6.03 5.19 3.65
C PRO A 40 -6.00 3.74 4.16
N ILE A 41 -4.90 3.04 3.87
CA ILE A 41 -4.61 1.69 4.36
C ILE A 41 -3.23 1.66 5.02
N ALA A 42 -3.08 0.87 6.09
CA ALA A 42 -1.79 0.67 6.72
C ALA A 42 -0.90 -0.20 5.82
N ALA A 43 0.33 0.24 5.55
CA ALA A 43 1.31 -0.50 4.77
C ALA A 43 2.71 -0.34 5.38
N LEU A 44 3.54 -1.39 5.26
CA LEU A 44 4.94 -1.36 5.66
C LEU A 44 5.81 -1.06 4.45
N LEU A 45 6.41 0.11 4.42
CA LEU A 45 7.27 0.53 3.32
C LEU A 45 8.63 -0.17 3.37
N ASN A 46 9.30 -0.29 2.23
CA ASN A 46 10.64 -0.87 2.12
C ASN A 46 11.73 -0.18 2.96
N ASN A 47 11.50 1.04 3.44
CA ASN A 47 12.39 1.75 4.36
C ASN A 47 12.11 1.44 5.84
N GLY A 48 11.22 0.48 6.14
CA GLY A 48 10.89 0.05 7.49
C GLY A 48 9.82 0.91 8.19
N ASN A 49 9.22 1.88 7.49
CA ASN A 49 8.14 2.69 8.07
C ASN A 49 6.78 2.00 7.88
N TYR A 50 6.08 1.75 8.98
CA TYR A 50 4.69 1.28 8.99
C TYR A 50 3.74 2.47 9.22
N LEU A 51 2.99 2.85 8.18
CA LEU A 51 2.15 4.05 8.18
C LEU A 51 0.94 3.96 7.24
N TYR A 52 0.02 4.93 7.35
CA TYR A 52 -1.16 5.00 6.48
C TYR A 52 -0.81 5.57 5.11
N THR A 53 -1.04 4.78 4.07
CA THR A 53 -0.81 5.11 2.67
C THR A 53 -2.13 5.21 1.91
N HIS A 54 -2.10 5.82 0.73
CA HIS A 54 -3.28 5.93 -0.13
C HIS A 54 -3.55 4.61 -0.84
N PHE A 55 -4.78 4.06 -0.75
CA PHE A 55 -5.17 2.87 -1.51
C PHE A 55 -5.44 3.21 -2.98
N GLY A 56 -4.35 3.37 -3.72
CA GLY A 56 -4.29 3.77 -5.11
C GLY A 56 -2.90 4.29 -5.43
N TYR A 57 -2.17 3.59 -6.29
CA TYR A 57 -0.85 4.03 -6.71
C TYR A 57 -0.98 5.18 -7.72
N LEU A 58 -0.43 6.34 -7.38
CA LEU A 58 -0.37 7.50 -8.26
C LEU A 58 1.01 7.56 -8.95
N PRO A 59 1.08 7.39 -10.28
CA PRO A 59 2.33 7.54 -11.02
C PRO A 59 2.88 8.96 -10.93
N PRO A 60 4.20 9.16 -11.00
CA PRO A 60 4.80 10.50 -10.91
C PRO A 60 4.42 11.44 -12.06
N TRP A 61 4.00 10.89 -13.21
CA TRP A 61 3.55 11.65 -14.38
C TRP A 61 2.03 11.91 -14.39
N ALA A 62 1.28 11.45 -13.38
CA ALA A 62 -0.15 11.67 -13.29
C ALA A 62 -0.46 13.18 -13.16
N LYS A 63 -1.41 13.66 -13.95
CA LYS A 63 -1.80 15.08 -13.94
C LYS A 63 -2.84 15.37 -12.88
N THR A 64 -3.68 14.38 -12.55
CA THR A 64 -4.75 14.52 -11.58
C THR A 64 -4.70 13.41 -10.53
N LYS A 65 -5.32 13.64 -9.37
CA LYS A 65 -5.43 12.63 -8.31
C LYS A 65 -6.33 11.45 -8.69
N ASN A 66 -7.07 11.54 -9.79
CA ASN A 66 -7.98 10.49 -10.25
C ASN A 66 -7.29 9.46 -11.16
N ASP A 67 -6.06 9.75 -11.62
CA ASP A 67 -5.28 8.88 -12.50
C ASP A 67 -4.52 7.78 -11.72
N PHE A 68 -5.11 7.26 -10.64
CA PHE A 68 -4.49 6.26 -9.79
C PHE A 68 -4.82 4.83 -10.23
N HIS A 69 -3.95 3.89 -9.87
CA HIS A 69 -4.12 2.47 -10.14
C HIS A 69 -4.22 1.67 -8.85
N ILE A 70 -5.29 0.89 -8.71
CA ILE A 70 -5.54 0.07 -7.52
C ILE A 70 -4.88 -1.31 -7.57
N ASN A 71 -4.58 -1.80 -8.78
CA ASN A 71 -4.05 -3.14 -9.01
C ASN A 71 -2.92 -3.08 -10.04
N ALA A 72 -1.93 -3.96 -9.88
CA ALA A 72 -0.89 -4.23 -10.86
C ALA A 72 -0.87 -5.75 -11.14
N LYS A 73 -0.79 -6.14 -12.42
CA LYS A 73 -0.69 -7.56 -12.80
C LYS A 73 0.76 -8.01 -12.67
N SER A 74 1.01 -9.10 -11.94
CA SER A 74 2.36 -9.64 -11.74
C SER A 74 3.07 -9.97 -13.07
N GLU A 75 2.34 -10.48 -14.07
CA GLU A 75 2.94 -10.87 -15.36
C GLU A 75 3.55 -9.70 -16.14
N SER A 76 3.10 -8.46 -15.90
CA SER A 76 3.49 -7.28 -16.70
C SER A 76 4.01 -6.11 -15.87
N ILE A 77 4.23 -6.30 -14.57
CA ILE A 77 4.60 -5.22 -13.64
C ILE A 77 5.97 -4.62 -13.95
N PHE A 78 6.88 -5.41 -14.52
CA PHE A 78 8.23 -5.01 -14.91
C PHE A 78 8.29 -4.31 -16.27
N GLU A 79 7.29 -4.48 -17.13
CA GLU A 79 7.25 -3.89 -18.46
C GLU A 79 6.53 -2.53 -18.46
N LYS A 80 5.45 -2.43 -17.68
CA LYS A 80 4.59 -1.24 -17.67
C LYS A 80 5.30 -0.06 -17.03
N GLN A 81 5.47 1.02 -17.80
CA GLN A 81 6.07 2.28 -17.33
C GLN A 81 5.38 2.86 -16.08
N THR A 82 4.09 2.58 -15.89
CA THR A 82 3.35 2.92 -14.67
C THR A 82 3.99 2.35 -13.40
N PHE A 83 4.43 1.09 -13.45
CA PHE A 83 4.83 0.33 -12.25
C PHE A 83 6.31 -0.03 -12.20
N ARG A 84 7.00 -0.17 -13.35
CA ARG A 84 8.38 -0.69 -13.44
C ARG A 84 9.33 -0.06 -12.41
N ASP A 85 9.34 1.26 -12.34
CA ASP A 85 10.29 1.97 -11.49
C ASP A 85 9.88 1.86 -10.00
N ALA A 86 8.58 1.86 -9.70
CA ALA A 86 8.07 1.64 -8.34
C ALA A 86 8.31 0.21 -7.85
N PHE A 87 8.18 -0.77 -8.73
CA PHE A 87 8.46 -2.17 -8.43
C PHE A 87 9.92 -2.37 -8.02
N LYS A 88 10.85 -1.60 -8.62
CA LYS A 88 12.28 -1.66 -8.28
C LYS A 88 12.62 -1.03 -6.94
N SER A 89 12.04 0.14 -6.60
CA SER A 89 12.54 0.96 -5.48
C SER A 89 11.51 1.38 -4.43
N ARG A 90 10.21 1.11 -4.63
CA ARG A 90 9.11 1.57 -3.76
C ARG A 90 8.13 0.45 -3.45
N ARG A 91 8.66 -0.71 -3.05
CA ARG A 91 7.86 -1.85 -2.57
C ARG A 91 7.31 -1.56 -1.17
N CYS A 92 6.14 -2.09 -0.89
CA CYS A 92 5.45 -2.08 0.40
C CYS A 92 4.56 -3.31 0.51
#